data_AF-N8V9C8-F1
#
_entry.id   AF-N8V9C8-F1
#
_cell.length_a   1.000
_cell.length_b   1.000
_cell.length_c   1.000
_cell.angle_alpha   90.00
_cell.angle_beta   90.00
_cell.angle_gamma   90.00
#
_symmetry.space_group_name_H-M   'P 1'
#
loop_
_entity.id
_entity.type
_entity.pdbx_description
1 polymer ?
#
loop_
_entity_poly.entity_id
_entity_poly.type
_entity_poly.pdbx_seq_one_letter_code
_entity_poly.pdbx_strand_id
1 'polypeptide(L)'
;MTGGSSASICTDAASWSVVFDEIIKSASGLASSFTLTQTPIPSSVKVTVEGQNVARDVSNQNGFDLIYSNTGTSVVFFGNAIPKANQKVNVEYKYLAK
;
A
#
# COMPACT_ATOMS: atom_id res chain seq x y z
N MET A 1 14.59 15.51 -3.31
CA MET A 1 13.93 15.91 -2.04
C MET A 1 13.62 14.63 -1.29
N THR A 2 14.33 14.33 -0.20
CA THR A 2 14.04 13.16 0.63
C THR A 2 12.86 13.51 1.53
N GLY A 3 11.71 12.87 1.32
CA GLY A 3 10.46 13.11 2.06
C GLY A 3 10.55 12.64 3.51
N GLY A 4 11.36 13.32 4.32
CA GLY A 4 11.40 13.12 5.75
C GLY A 4 10.19 13.77 6.42
N SER A 5 9.49 13.00 7.24
CA SER A 5 8.46 13.51 8.16
C SER A 5 9.13 13.96 9.47
N SER A 6 8.71 15.08 10.03
CA SER A 6 9.21 15.60 11.32
C SER A 6 8.05 15.81 12.28
N ALA A 7 8.11 15.21 13.47
CA ALA A 7 7.13 15.40 14.53
C ALA A 7 7.82 15.71 15.86
N SER A 8 7.21 16.59 16.66
CA SER A 8 7.68 16.96 18.00
C SER A 8 7.14 16.00 19.05
N ILE A 9 7.99 15.53 19.97
CA ILE A 9 7.65 14.59 21.04
C ILE A 9 6.64 15.16 22.07
N CYS A 10 6.33 16.46 21.96
CA CYS A 10 5.45 17.19 22.86
C CYS A 10 3.99 17.29 22.37
N THR A 11 3.65 16.71 21.22
CA THR A 11 2.27 16.72 20.69
C THR A 11 1.55 15.41 21.05
N ASP A 12 0.23 15.51 21.24
CA ASP A 12 -0.74 14.48 21.64
C ASP A 12 -0.33 13.03 21.29
N ALA A 13 -0.52 12.10 22.24
CA ALA A 13 -0.17 10.69 22.09
C ALA A 13 -0.78 10.03 20.82
N ALA A 14 -1.89 10.56 20.30
CA ALA A 14 -2.48 10.11 19.04
C ALA A 14 -1.57 10.43 17.82
N SER A 15 -0.87 11.56 17.83
CA SER A 15 0.10 11.94 16.79
C SER A 15 1.31 11.01 16.76
N TRP A 16 1.68 10.46 17.91
CA TRP A 16 2.78 9.49 18.02
C TRP A 16 2.46 8.14 17.37
N SER A 17 1.21 7.66 17.48
CA SER A 17 0.78 6.42 16.82
C SER A 17 0.85 6.55 15.29
N VAL A 18 0.40 7.69 14.75
CA VAL A 18 0.46 7.98 13.31
C VAL A 18 1.90 8.06 12.81
N VAL A 19 2.77 8.74 13.55
CA VAL A 19 4.20 8.87 13.24
C VAL A 19 4.90 7.51 13.36
N PHE A 20 4.55 6.69 14.35
CA PHE A 20 5.09 5.34 14.45
C PHE A 20 4.60 4.43 13.33
N ASP A 21 3.35 4.53 12.91
CA ASP A 21 2.85 3.82 11.74
C ASP A 21 3.60 4.23 10.47
N GLU A 22 3.90 5.52 10.31
CA GLU A 22 4.72 6.04 9.20
C GLU A 22 6.17 5.59 9.28
N ILE A 23 6.76 5.57 10.48
CA ILE A 23 8.13 5.10 10.72
C ILE A 23 8.21 3.59 10.51
N ILE A 24 7.23 2.81 10.99
CA ILE A 24 7.18 1.37 10.74
C ILE A 24 7.03 1.16 9.23
N LYS A 25 6.09 1.82 8.55
CA LYS A 25 5.97 1.81 7.07
C LYS A 25 7.28 2.11 6.36
N SER A 26 8.02 3.11 6.84
CA SER A 26 9.29 3.52 6.25
C SER A 26 10.46 2.58 6.60
N ALA A 27 10.50 2.04 7.83
CA ALA A 27 11.63 1.28 8.38
C ALA A 27 11.60 -0.20 8.05
N SER A 28 10.41 -0.83 7.93
CA SER A 28 10.31 -2.20 7.41
C SER A 28 10.32 -2.28 5.89
N GLY A 29 10.57 -1.16 5.19
CA GLY A 29 10.50 -1.11 3.72
C GLY A 29 9.16 -1.63 3.22
N LEU A 30 8.08 -1.32 3.94
CA LEU A 30 6.83 -2.04 3.86
C LEU A 30 6.30 -2.00 2.43
N ALA A 31 6.03 -3.21 1.93
CA ALA A 31 4.93 -3.49 1.04
C ALA A 31 4.74 -2.42 -0.02
N SER A 32 5.42 -2.52 -1.17
CA SER A 32 5.34 -1.53 -2.25
C SER A 32 3.90 -1.04 -2.44
N SER A 33 3.56 0.10 -1.84
CA SER A 33 2.16 0.47 -1.71
C SER A 33 1.81 1.41 -2.83
N PHE A 34 0.82 1.06 -3.64
CA PHE A 34 0.42 1.87 -4.77
C PHE A 34 -0.97 2.44 -4.52
N THR A 35 -1.04 3.76 -4.33
CA THR A 35 -2.31 4.46 -4.18
C THR A 35 -3.05 4.47 -5.50
N LEU A 36 -4.31 4.07 -5.47
CA LEU A 36 -5.20 4.08 -6.62
C LEU A 36 -5.82 5.47 -6.77
N THR A 37 -5.94 5.92 -8.03
CA THR A 37 -6.53 7.23 -8.36
C THR A 37 -8.05 7.27 -8.15
N GLN A 38 -8.71 6.11 -8.13
CA GLN A 38 -10.15 5.97 -7.88
C GLN A 38 -10.42 4.81 -6.92
N THR A 39 -11.56 4.83 -6.24
CA THR A 39 -12.02 3.71 -5.42
C THR A 39 -12.37 2.52 -6.33
N PRO A 40 -11.65 1.39 -6.24
CA PRO A 40 -11.88 0.26 -7.11
C PRO A 40 -13.12 -0.53 -6.69
N ILE A 41 -13.73 -1.23 -7.64
CA ILE A 41 -14.57 -2.39 -7.34
C ILE A 41 -13.63 -3.52 -6.91
N PRO A 42 -13.68 -4.00 -5.65
CA PRO A 42 -12.63 -4.87 -5.09
C PRO A 42 -12.38 -6.15 -5.90
N SER A 43 -13.45 -6.77 -6.40
CA SER A 43 -13.38 -8.00 -7.19
C SER A 43 -12.80 -7.82 -8.60
N SER A 44 -12.63 -6.58 -9.05
CA SER A 44 -12.08 -6.27 -10.38
C SER A 44 -10.56 -6.06 -10.38
N VAL A 45 -9.95 -5.93 -9.20
CA VAL A 45 -8.53 -5.59 -9.07
C VAL A 45 -7.69 -6.78 -9.49
N LYS A 46 -6.84 -6.57 -10.50
CA LYS A 46 -5.82 -7.49 -10.96
C LYS A 46 -4.47 -6.85 -10.79
N VAL A 47 -3.54 -7.60 -10.22
CA VAL A 47 -2.18 -7.14 -9.94
C VAL A 47 -1.21 -8.08 -10.62
N THR A 48 -0.27 -7.52 -11.39
CA THR A 48 0.85 -8.29 -11.93
C THR A 48 2.17 -7.63 -11.56
N VAL A 49 3.18 -8.47 -11.28
CA VAL A 49 4.57 -8.07 -11.04
C VAL A 49 5.41 -8.79 -12.09
N GLU A 50 6.12 -8.05 -12.94
CA GLU A 50 6.83 -8.62 -14.11
C GLU A 50 5.92 -9.50 -14.99
N GLY A 51 4.65 -9.11 -15.13
CA GLY A 51 3.64 -9.86 -15.87
C GLY A 51 3.12 -11.12 -15.16
N GLN A 52 3.64 -11.49 -13.98
CA GLN A 52 3.13 -12.60 -13.18
C GLN A 52 1.99 -12.14 -12.29
N ASN A 53 0.88 -12.88 -12.30
CA ASN A 53 -0.28 -12.57 -11.47
C ASN A 53 0.03 -12.75 -9.99
N VAL A 54 -0.25 -11.73 -9.19
CA VAL A 54 -0.18 -11.80 -7.73
C VAL A 54 -1.58 -12.04 -7.21
N ALA A 55 -1.75 -13.08 -6.38
CA ALA A 55 -3.04 -13.37 -5.76
C ALA A 55 -3.37 -12.34 -4.66
N ARG A 56 -4.66 -12.01 -4.52
CA ARG A 56 -5.12 -11.25 -3.37
C ARG A 56 -5.10 -12.14 -2.13
N ASP A 57 -4.51 -11.66 -1.06
CA ASP A 57 -4.40 -12.37 0.22
C ASP A 57 -4.76 -11.43 1.38
N VAL A 58 -6.00 -11.58 1.88
CA VAL A 58 -6.52 -10.81 3.02
C VAL A 58 -5.96 -11.27 4.38
N SER A 59 -5.23 -12.39 4.40
CA SER A 59 -4.52 -12.85 5.60
C SER A 59 -3.15 -12.16 5.77
N ASN A 60 -2.73 -11.38 4.77
CA ASN A 60 -1.49 -10.61 4.74
C ASN A 60 -0.22 -11.48 4.91
N GLN A 61 -0.26 -12.74 4.43
CA GLN A 61 0.86 -13.67 4.51
C GLN A 61 1.72 -13.64 3.24
N ASN A 62 1.10 -13.77 2.07
CA ASN A 62 1.78 -13.78 0.77
C ASN A 62 0.83 -13.44 -0.38
N GLY A 63 0.93 -12.23 -0.91
CA GLY A 63 0.05 -11.73 -1.98
C GLY A 63 -0.07 -10.22 -1.92
N PHE A 64 -1.21 -9.69 -2.37
CA PHE A 64 -1.57 -8.29 -2.17
C PHE A 64 -2.90 -8.15 -1.42
N ASP A 65 -3.13 -7.02 -0.76
CA ASP A 65 -4.45 -6.61 -0.30
C ASP A 65 -4.74 -5.13 -0.61
N LEU A 66 -6.01 -4.74 -0.45
CA LEU A 66 -6.51 -3.38 -0.61
C LEU A 66 -6.76 -2.77 0.76
N ILE A 67 -6.03 -1.70 1.07
CA ILE A 67 -6.22 -0.90 2.27
C ILE A 67 -7.02 0.34 1.92
N TYR A 68 -8.18 0.48 2.55
CA TYR A 68 -9.07 1.63 2.39
C TYR A 68 -8.81 2.63 3.52
N SER A 69 -8.57 3.89 3.16
CA SER A 69 -8.40 4.99 4.09
C SER A 69 -9.29 6.17 3.70
N ASN A 70 -9.33 7.20 4.54
CA ASN A 70 -10.00 8.46 4.23
C ASN A 70 -9.38 9.21 3.04
N THR A 71 -8.16 8.85 2.63
CA THR A 71 -7.40 9.51 1.56
C THR A 71 -7.42 8.72 0.24
N GLY A 72 -7.93 7.49 0.24
CA GLY A 72 -8.04 6.68 -0.97
C GLY A 72 -7.95 5.18 -0.70
N THR A 73 -7.71 4.42 -1.76
CA THR A 73 -7.44 2.97 -1.67
C THR A 73 -6.00 2.70 -2.08
N SER A 74 -5.30 1.85 -1.34
CA SER A 74 -3.92 1.46 -1.65
C SER A 74 -3.82 -0.05 -1.87
N VAL A 75 -3.04 -0.47 -2.88
CA VAL A 75 -2.61 -1.86 -3.03
C VAL A 75 -1.35 -2.06 -2.21
N VAL A 76 -1.34 -3.06 -1.33
CA VAL A 76 -0.24 -3.35 -0.39
C VAL A 76 0.20 -4.80 -0.57
N PHE A 77 1.51 -5.06 -0.69
CA PHE A 77 2.06 -6.39 -0.95
C PHE A 77 2.67 -7.02 0.31
N PHE A 78 2.53 -8.34 0.45
CA PHE A 78 2.99 -9.08 1.63
C PHE A 78 3.85 -10.29 1.22
N GLY A 79 4.76 -10.68 2.12
CA GLY A 79 5.59 -11.86 1.96
C GLY A 79 6.48 -11.83 0.71
N ASN A 80 6.52 -12.94 -0.03
CA ASN A 80 7.34 -13.09 -1.22
C ASN A 80 6.76 -12.37 -2.45
N ALA A 81 5.52 -11.86 -2.34
CA ALA A 81 4.89 -11.06 -3.40
C ALA A 81 5.36 -9.61 -3.42
N ILE A 82 6.15 -9.17 -2.42
CA ILE A 82 6.73 -7.82 -2.37
C ILE A 82 7.63 -7.61 -3.61
N PRO A 83 7.31 -6.64 -4.49
CA PRO A 83 8.13 -6.33 -5.65
C PRO A 83 9.53 -5.90 -5.26
N LYS A 84 10.54 -6.44 -5.94
CA LYS A 84 11.93 -6.01 -5.81
C LYS A 84 12.17 -4.72 -6.59
N ALA A 85 13.26 -4.03 -6.27
CA ALA A 85 13.67 -2.83 -6.99
C ALA A 85 13.70 -3.08 -8.52
N ASN A 86 13.20 -2.09 -9.27
CA ASN A 86 13.07 -2.10 -10.74
C ASN A 86 12.09 -3.11 -11.34
N GLN A 87 11.34 -3.87 -10.53
CA GLN A 87 10.25 -4.69 -11.06
C GLN A 87 9.03 -3.82 -11.42
N LYS A 88 8.48 -4.05 -12.61
CA LYS A 88 7.28 -3.39 -13.09
C LYS A 88 6.05 -4.00 -12.44
N VAL A 89 5.28 -3.14 -11.77
CA VAL A 89 3.98 -3.48 -11.20
C VAL A 89 2.89 -2.89 -12.08
N ASN A 90 1.95 -3.70 -12.54
CA ASN A 90 0.73 -3.23 -13.18
C ASN A 90 -0.47 -3.55 -12.31
N VAL A 91 -1.33 -2.55 -12.09
CA VAL A 91 -2.60 -2.70 -11.38
C VAL A 91 -3.71 -2.27 -12.32
N GLU A 92 -4.63 -3.19 -12.59
CA GLU A 92 -5.82 -2.96 -13.40
C GLU A 92 -7.07 -3.12 -12.54
N TYR A 93 -8.02 -2.21 -12.67
CA TYR A 93 -9.26 -2.26 -11.89
C TYR A 93 -10.37 -1.49 -12.60
N LYS A 94 -11.61 -1.83 -12.26
CA LYS A 94 -12.81 -1.07 -12.60
C LYS A 94 -13.19 -0.17 -11.44
N TYR A 95 -13.77 0.98 -11.73
CA TYR A 95 -14.35 1.89 -10.76
C TYR A 95 -15.70 2.38 -11.28
N LEU A 96 -16.56 2.85 -10.38
CA LEU A 96 -17.79 3.52 -10.75
C LEU A 96 -17.47 4.98 -11.03
N ALA A 97 -17.60 5.41 -12.29
CA ALA A 97 -17.51 6.82 -12.64
C ALA A 97 -18.69 7.56 -12.00
N LYS A 98 -18.41 8.72 -11.39
CA LYS A 98 -19.45 9.63 -10.88
C LYS A 98 -20.19 10.31 -12.01
#